data_AF-A0A1V1W4B1-F1
#
_entry.id   AF-A0A1V1W4B1-F1
#
_cell.length_a   1.000
_cell.length_b   1.000
_cell.length_c   1.000
_cell.angle_alpha   90.00
_cell.angle_beta   90.00
_cell.angle_gamma   90.00
#
_symmetry.space_group_name_H-M   'P 1'
#
loop_
_entity.id
_entity.type
_entity.pdbx_description
1 polymer ?
#
loop_
_entity_poly.entity_id
_entity_poly.type
_entity_poly.pdbx_seq_one_letter_code
_entity_poly.pdbx_strand_id
1 'polypeptide(L)'
;MVDPRRPSPEPPWSGPEIVHTPGMADDLMREFAPILAADGIDLDAPDSIPDMETLQAALDRAVERRNMELFTPVGEARSLALTTLRLFVEAIADDQSDLAGAILATAVPESPDGSQATVAGTIGVALDLLDTILTGNHPDAPAGIGAKARLPQGHWYGERAARDILDLARRGRAHSALEALITKQGSHAVQSGAAIALSGTMQAWADLVGEPVDKVTPSAFQ
;
A
#
# COMPACT_ATOMS: atom_id res chain seq x y z
N MET A 1 6.47 8.46 -14.00
CA MET A 1 6.20 9.45 -12.94
C MET A 1 7.39 10.40 -12.91
N VAL A 2 7.14 11.71 -13.04
CA VAL A 2 8.13 12.80 -12.84
C VAL A 2 8.42 12.92 -11.34
N ASP A 3 9.55 13.53 -10.95
CA ASP A 3 9.96 13.82 -9.56
C ASP A 3 8.77 13.86 -8.57
N PRO A 4 8.73 12.99 -7.52
CA PRO A 4 7.66 13.01 -6.53
C PRO A 4 7.70 14.28 -5.67
N ARG A 5 8.76 15.09 -5.75
CA ARG A 5 8.83 16.39 -5.08
C ARG A 5 7.86 17.38 -5.70
N ARG A 6 7.33 18.24 -4.84
CA ARG A 6 6.43 19.33 -5.23
C ARG A 6 7.06 20.68 -4.87
N PRO A 7 6.79 21.74 -5.65
CA PRO A 7 7.19 23.09 -5.28
C PRO A 7 6.34 23.67 -4.13
N SER A 8 5.20 23.06 -3.81
CA SER A 8 4.23 23.54 -2.83
C SER A 8 3.47 22.38 -2.17
N PRO A 9 2.79 22.63 -1.03
CA PRO A 9 1.98 21.61 -0.36
C PRO A 9 0.92 20.99 -1.27
N GLU A 10 0.61 19.72 -1.01
CA GLU A 10 -0.38 18.97 -1.77
C GLU A 10 -1.82 19.52 -1.60
N PRO A 11 -2.54 19.81 -2.70
CA PRO A 11 -3.94 20.22 -2.67
C PRO A 11 -4.84 19.04 -2.24
N PRO A 12 -6.10 19.31 -1.84
CA PRO A 12 -7.06 18.23 -1.57
C PRO A 12 -7.29 17.35 -2.79
N TRP A 13 -7.46 16.05 -2.55
CA TRP A 13 -7.91 15.12 -3.57
C TRP A 13 -9.31 15.51 -4.07
N SER A 14 -9.47 15.56 -5.40
CA SER A 14 -10.71 15.98 -6.06
C SER A 14 -11.72 14.84 -6.27
N GLY A 15 -11.43 13.63 -5.77
CA GLY A 15 -12.23 12.43 -5.98
C GLY A 15 -11.75 11.59 -7.18
N PRO A 16 -12.34 10.40 -7.38
CA PRO A 16 -11.95 9.49 -8.45
C PRO A 16 -12.46 9.98 -9.81
N GLU A 17 -11.66 9.76 -10.86
CA GLU A 17 -12.11 9.91 -12.24
C GLU A 17 -12.80 8.62 -12.68
N ILE A 18 -14.07 8.71 -13.07
CA ILE A 18 -14.84 7.54 -13.53
C ILE A 18 -14.60 7.39 -15.04
N VAL A 19 -13.90 6.34 -15.43
CA VAL A 19 -13.69 5.97 -16.83
C VAL A 19 -14.58 4.78 -17.18
N HIS A 20 -15.43 4.94 -18.19
CA HIS A 20 -16.32 3.86 -18.65
C HIS A 20 -15.56 2.93 -19.60
N THR A 21 -15.34 1.68 -19.17
CA THR A 21 -14.67 0.64 -19.98
C THR A 21 -15.68 -0.46 -20.36
N PRO A 22 -16.04 -0.62 -21.65
CA PRO A 22 -16.94 -1.69 -22.09
C PRO A 22 -16.38 -3.09 -21.77
N GLY A 23 -17.23 -4.03 -21.32
CA GLY A 23 -16.84 -5.42 -21.01
C GLY A 23 -16.33 -5.66 -19.57
N MET A 24 -16.05 -4.60 -18.81
CA MET A 24 -15.49 -4.68 -17.46
C MET A 24 -16.40 -5.43 -16.47
N ALA A 25 -17.73 -5.38 -16.66
CA ALA A 25 -18.67 -6.12 -15.84
C ALA A 25 -18.52 -7.65 -16.02
N ASP A 26 -18.38 -8.13 -17.25
CA ASP A 26 -18.23 -9.56 -17.53
C ASP A 26 -16.87 -10.10 -17.04
N ASP A 27 -15.82 -9.30 -17.16
CA ASP A 27 -14.48 -9.65 -16.66
C ASP A 27 -14.46 -9.73 -15.13
N LEU A 28 -15.09 -8.77 -14.45
CA LEU A 28 -15.21 -8.71 -13.00
C LEU A 28 -16.07 -9.86 -12.46
N MET A 29 -17.16 -10.23 -13.17
CA MET A 29 -17.94 -11.42 -12.81
C MET A 29 -17.14 -12.72 -12.98
N ARG A 30 -16.29 -12.82 -14.00
CA ARG A 30 -15.39 -13.96 -14.19
C ARG A 30 -14.35 -14.07 -13.08
N GLU A 31 -13.86 -12.94 -12.59
CA GLU A 31 -12.91 -12.86 -11.46
C GLU A 31 -13.55 -13.31 -10.14
N PHE A 32 -14.82 -12.93 -9.89
CA PHE A 32 -15.53 -13.31 -8.67
C PHE A 32 -16.16 -14.69 -8.70
N ALA A 33 -16.39 -15.30 -9.87
CA ALA A 33 -16.93 -16.64 -10.01
C ALA A 33 -16.29 -17.70 -9.07
N PRO A 34 -14.95 -17.85 -8.97
CA PRO A 34 -14.36 -18.83 -8.05
C PRO A 34 -14.59 -18.50 -6.57
N ILE A 35 -14.69 -17.21 -6.21
CA ILE A 35 -14.94 -16.79 -4.82
C ILE A 35 -16.39 -17.06 -4.45
N LEU A 36 -17.33 -16.74 -5.35
CA LEU A 36 -18.75 -17.02 -5.19
C LEU A 36 -19.05 -18.53 -5.16
N ALA A 37 -18.35 -19.32 -5.98
CA ALA A 37 -18.46 -20.77 -5.96
C ALA A 37 -18.01 -21.38 -4.63
N ALA A 38 -17.00 -20.79 -3.97
CA ALA A 38 -16.60 -21.19 -2.61
C ALA A 38 -17.70 -20.90 -1.57
N ASP A 39 -18.54 -19.89 -1.80
CA ASP A 39 -19.74 -19.58 -1.03
C ASP A 39 -20.97 -20.40 -1.46
N GLY A 40 -20.81 -21.32 -2.42
CA GLY A 40 -21.88 -22.20 -2.92
C GLY A 40 -22.77 -21.57 -4.00
N ILE A 41 -22.39 -20.42 -4.56
CA ILE A 41 -23.12 -19.72 -5.62
C ILE A 41 -22.44 -20.02 -6.96
N ASP A 42 -23.14 -20.74 -7.83
CA ASP A 42 -22.66 -21.07 -9.17
C ASP A 42 -23.34 -20.18 -10.21
N LEU A 43 -22.59 -19.23 -10.77
CA LEU A 43 -23.08 -18.29 -11.76
C LEU A 43 -23.48 -18.97 -13.09
N ASP A 44 -22.98 -20.16 -13.37
CA ASP A 44 -23.30 -20.94 -14.57
C ASP A 44 -24.54 -21.85 -14.36
N ALA A 45 -25.05 -21.93 -13.12
CA ALA A 45 -26.23 -22.71 -12.75
C ALA A 45 -27.38 -21.80 -12.26
N PRO A 46 -28.38 -21.49 -13.11
CA PRO A 46 -29.45 -20.53 -12.80
C PRO A 46 -30.25 -20.87 -11.53
N ASP A 47 -30.42 -22.15 -11.24
CA ASP A 47 -31.18 -22.65 -10.09
C ASP A 47 -30.41 -22.50 -8.75
N SER A 48 -29.12 -22.17 -8.81
CA SER A 48 -28.26 -21.95 -7.64
C SER A 48 -28.13 -20.48 -7.24
N ILE A 49 -28.61 -19.56 -8.10
CA ILE A 49 -28.54 -18.12 -7.85
C ILE A 49 -29.57 -17.78 -6.76
N PRO A 50 -29.14 -17.30 -5.58
CA PRO A 50 -30.04 -16.99 -4.49
C PRO A 50 -30.82 -15.70 -4.79
N ASP A 51 -31.69 -15.27 -3.86
CA ASP A 51 -32.33 -13.96 -3.98
C ASP A 51 -31.30 -12.81 -4.08
N MET A 52 -31.77 -11.65 -4.56
CA MET A 52 -30.90 -10.49 -4.84
C MET A 52 -30.15 -9.98 -3.60
N GLU A 53 -30.77 -10.04 -2.42
CA GLU A 53 -30.15 -9.58 -1.17
C GLU A 53 -28.98 -10.50 -0.78
N THR A 54 -29.22 -11.81 -0.86
CA THR A 54 -28.20 -12.83 -0.59
C THR A 54 -27.06 -12.77 -1.61
N LEU A 55 -27.38 -12.56 -2.90
CA LEU A 55 -26.38 -12.38 -3.95
C LEU A 55 -25.54 -11.13 -3.73
N GLN A 56 -26.17 -10.00 -3.38
CA GLN A 56 -25.45 -8.76 -3.10
C GLN A 56 -24.52 -8.91 -1.89
N ALA A 57 -24.99 -9.53 -0.81
CA ALA A 57 -24.15 -9.80 0.35
C ALA A 57 -22.97 -10.74 0.03
N ALA A 58 -23.15 -11.69 -0.89
CA ALA A 58 -22.06 -12.55 -1.35
C ALA A 58 -21.05 -11.82 -2.22
N LEU A 59 -21.52 -10.94 -3.12
CA LEU A 59 -20.66 -10.06 -3.91
C LEU A 59 -19.85 -9.11 -3.01
N ASP A 60 -20.47 -8.52 -2.00
CA ASP A 60 -19.77 -7.65 -1.03
C ASP A 60 -18.63 -8.40 -0.33
N ARG A 61 -18.88 -9.64 0.13
CA ARG A 61 -17.82 -10.49 0.70
C ARG A 61 -16.75 -10.89 -0.31
N ALA A 62 -17.14 -11.17 -1.56
CA ALA A 62 -16.19 -11.53 -2.61
C ALA A 62 -15.26 -10.35 -2.94
N VAL A 63 -15.80 -9.14 -3.04
CA VAL A 63 -15.06 -7.89 -3.20
C VAL A 63 -14.12 -7.69 -2.01
N GLU A 64 -14.61 -7.83 -0.77
CA GLU A 64 -13.80 -7.65 0.43
C GLU A 64 -12.63 -8.63 0.46
N ARG A 65 -12.89 -9.92 0.21
CA ARG A 65 -11.87 -10.96 0.13
C ARG A 65 -10.83 -10.65 -0.94
N ARG A 66 -11.29 -10.27 -2.14
CA ARG A 66 -10.39 -9.91 -3.24
C ARG A 66 -9.51 -8.71 -2.88
N ASN A 67 -10.08 -7.70 -2.24
CA ASN A 67 -9.31 -6.56 -1.75
C ASN A 67 -8.27 -7.00 -0.71
N MET A 68 -8.63 -7.85 0.25
CA MET A 68 -7.65 -8.39 1.21
C MET A 68 -6.50 -9.13 0.52
N GLU A 69 -6.79 -9.93 -0.50
CA GLU A 69 -5.76 -10.64 -1.29
C GLU A 69 -4.82 -9.67 -2.02
N LEU A 70 -5.34 -8.58 -2.58
CA LEU A 70 -4.54 -7.57 -3.29
C LEU A 70 -3.61 -6.78 -2.36
N PHE A 71 -4.06 -6.47 -1.14
CA PHE A 71 -3.31 -5.67 -0.18
C PHE A 71 -2.51 -6.51 0.83
N THR A 72 -2.64 -7.84 0.82
CA THR A 72 -1.87 -8.72 1.71
C THR A 72 -1.03 -9.70 0.90
N PRO A 73 -0.05 -9.20 0.12
CA PRO A 73 0.76 -10.06 -0.72
C PRO A 73 1.58 -11.03 0.14
N VAL A 74 1.74 -12.25 -0.36
CA VAL A 74 2.53 -13.31 0.27
C VAL A 74 3.60 -13.83 -0.70
N GLY A 75 4.58 -14.58 -0.17
CA GLY A 75 5.62 -15.21 -0.98
C GLY A 75 6.41 -14.21 -1.83
N GLU A 76 6.60 -14.52 -3.11
CA GLU A 76 7.38 -13.72 -4.05
C GLU A 76 6.80 -12.30 -4.26
N ALA A 77 5.48 -12.17 -4.32
CA ALA A 77 4.83 -10.86 -4.44
C ALA A 77 5.14 -9.94 -3.25
N ARG A 78 5.20 -10.50 -2.03
CA ARG A 78 5.63 -9.74 -0.83
C ARG A 78 7.09 -9.33 -0.96
N SER A 79 7.96 -10.23 -1.38
CA SER A 79 9.40 -9.96 -1.57
C SER A 79 9.66 -8.86 -2.60
N LEU A 80 8.90 -8.84 -3.70
CA LEU A 80 8.96 -7.79 -4.71
C LEU A 80 8.51 -6.45 -4.15
N ALA A 81 7.38 -6.41 -3.43
CA ALA A 81 6.89 -5.19 -2.78
C ALA A 81 7.91 -4.63 -1.76
N LEU A 82 8.48 -5.48 -0.91
CA LEU A 82 9.55 -5.12 0.02
C LEU A 82 10.77 -4.55 -0.70
N THR A 83 11.21 -5.20 -1.78
CA THR A 83 12.37 -4.75 -2.56
C THR A 83 12.13 -3.38 -3.17
N THR A 84 10.96 -3.16 -3.79
CA THR A 84 10.57 -1.86 -4.36
C THR A 84 10.57 -0.77 -3.29
N LEU A 85 9.98 -1.02 -2.13
CA LEU A 85 9.92 -0.06 -1.03
C LEU A 85 11.30 0.22 -0.42
N ARG A 86 12.15 -0.81 -0.27
CA ARG A 86 13.52 -0.65 0.22
C ARG A 86 14.35 0.24 -0.71
N LEU A 87 14.32 -0.03 -2.01
CA LEU A 87 15.05 0.76 -3.00
C LEU A 87 14.54 2.21 -3.05
N PHE A 88 13.22 2.41 -2.90
CA PHE A 88 12.65 3.74 -2.77
C PHE A 88 13.22 4.49 -1.56
N VAL A 89 13.23 3.85 -0.39
CA VAL A 89 13.75 4.45 0.84
C VAL A 89 15.22 4.83 0.71
N GLU A 90 16.04 3.93 0.15
CA GLU A 90 17.46 4.17 -0.09
C GLU A 90 17.68 5.35 -1.04
N ALA A 91 16.94 5.42 -2.15
CA ALA A 91 17.00 6.55 -3.08
C ALA A 91 16.61 7.90 -2.42
N ILE A 92 15.61 7.91 -1.52
CA ILE A 92 15.26 9.11 -0.75
C ILE A 92 16.37 9.51 0.22
N ALA A 93 17.02 8.54 0.87
CA ALA A 93 18.14 8.80 1.78
C ALA A 93 19.35 9.41 1.05
N ASP A 94 19.58 9.02 -0.21
CA ASP A 94 20.64 9.52 -1.08
C ASP A 94 20.28 10.83 -1.83
N ASP A 95 19.16 11.46 -1.48
CA ASP A 95 18.64 12.68 -2.13
C ASP A 95 18.30 12.51 -3.63
N GLN A 96 18.02 11.28 -4.07
CA GLN A 96 17.69 10.93 -5.46
C GLN A 96 16.17 10.82 -5.64
N SER A 97 15.44 11.93 -5.44
CA SER A 97 13.97 11.92 -5.49
C SER A 97 13.41 11.47 -6.85
N ASP A 98 14.04 11.86 -7.96
CA ASP A 98 13.68 11.40 -9.31
C ASP A 98 13.75 9.88 -9.45
N LEU A 99 14.84 9.28 -8.93
CA LEU A 99 15.01 7.82 -8.95
C LEU A 99 13.98 7.14 -8.05
N ALA A 100 13.73 7.70 -6.86
CA ALA A 100 12.70 7.18 -5.96
C ALA A 100 11.32 7.17 -6.66
N GLY A 101 10.96 8.26 -7.34
CA GLY A 101 9.74 8.32 -8.16
C GLY A 101 9.71 7.25 -9.25
N ALA A 102 10.82 7.07 -9.97
CA ALA A 102 10.92 6.04 -11.01
C ALA A 102 10.78 4.62 -10.44
N ILE A 103 11.40 4.32 -9.30
CA ILE A 103 11.28 3.03 -8.60
C ILE A 103 9.83 2.76 -8.22
N LEU A 104 9.15 3.70 -7.55
CA LEU A 104 7.76 3.49 -7.14
C LEU A 104 6.83 3.33 -8.35
N ALA A 105 7.14 4.00 -9.48
CA ALA A 105 6.40 3.87 -10.72
C ALA A 105 6.53 2.50 -11.42
N THR A 106 7.49 1.66 -11.00
CA THR A 106 7.59 0.28 -11.50
C THR A 106 6.47 -0.61 -10.98
N ALA A 107 5.81 -0.23 -9.89
CA ALA A 107 4.68 -0.97 -9.36
C ALA A 107 3.49 -0.87 -10.32
N VAL A 108 3.00 -2.01 -10.78
CA VAL A 108 1.88 -2.10 -11.72
C VAL A 108 0.54 -2.20 -10.98
N PRO A 109 -0.60 -1.85 -11.60
CA PRO A 109 -1.90 -2.04 -10.96
C PRO A 109 -2.15 -3.51 -10.57
N GLU A 110 -1.84 -4.43 -11.49
CA GLU A 110 -2.02 -5.87 -11.32
C GLU A 110 -0.85 -6.64 -11.93
N SER A 111 -0.47 -7.76 -11.31
CA SER A 111 0.54 -8.70 -11.81
C SER A 111 -0.03 -10.13 -11.71
N PRO A 112 -0.73 -10.62 -12.74
CA PRO A 112 -1.38 -11.93 -12.71
C PRO A 112 -0.41 -13.10 -12.50
N ASP A 113 0.83 -12.94 -12.94
CA ASP A 113 1.93 -13.89 -12.83
C ASP A 113 2.79 -13.68 -11.57
N GLY A 114 2.51 -12.63 -10.78
CA GLY A 114 3.28 -12.26 -9.59
C GLY A 114 4.72 -11.83 -9.87
N SER A 115 5.08 -11.53 -11.13
CA SER A 115 6.45 -11.18 -11.52
C SER A 115 6.85 -9.74 -11.19
N GLN A 116 5.87 -8.89 -10.85
CA GLN A 116 6.09 -7.49 -10.52
C GLN A 116 5.36 -7.10 -9.23
N ALA A 117 5.96 -6.16 -8.50
CA ALA A 117 5.29 -5.53 -7.37
C ALA A 117 4.03 -4.81 -7.85
N THR A 118 2.94 -4.90 -7.09
CA THR A 118 1.69 -4.19 -7.40
C THR A 118 1.53 -2.91 -6.57
N VAL A 119 0.73 -1.98 -7.06
CA VAL A 119 0.35 -0.77 -6.29
C VAL A 119 -0.31 -1.18 -4.97
N ALA A 120 -1.27 -2.10 -5.01
CA ALA A 120 -1.94 -2.59 -3.80
C ALA A 120 -0.97 -3.31 -2.85
N GLY A 121 -0.10 -4.19 -3.37
CA GLY A 121 0.87 -4.93 -2.56
C GLY A 121 1.89 -4.01 -1.89
N THR A 122 2.38 -3.00 -2.60
CA THR A 122 3.31 -2.00 -2.02
C THR A 122 2.64 -1.13 -0.95
N ILE A 123 1.35 -0.76 -1.13
CA ILE A 123 0.59 -0.09 -0.07
C ILE A 123 0.51 -0.97 1.17
N GLY A 124 -0.03 -2.18 1.02
CA GLY A 124 -0.30 -3.08 2.13
C GLY A 124 0.96 -3.42 2.94
N VAL A 125 2.04 -3.80 2.25
CA VAL A 125 3.33 -4.09 2.88
C VAL A 125 3.91 -2.87 3.62
N ALA A 126 3.81 -1.67 3.02
CA ALA A 126 4.31 -0.47 3.68
C ALA A 126 3.51 -0.15 4.96
N LEU A 127 2.19 -0.29 4.94
CA LEU A 127 1.35 -0.04 6.11
C LEU A 127 1.60 -1.06 7.23
N ASP A 128 1.72 -2.34 6.88
CA ASP A 128 2.03 -3.42 7.83
C ASP A 128 3.42 -3.24 8.48
N LEU A 129 4.44 -2.92 7.68
CA LEU A 129 5.77 -2.59 8.20
C LEU A 129 5.74 -1.38 9.12
N LEU A 130 5.05 -0.31 8.73
CA LEU A 130 4.93 0.91 9.54
C LEU A 130 4.23 0.62 10.87
N ASP A 131 3.12 -0.11 10.87
CA ASP A 131 2.41 -0.53 12.08
C ASP A 131 3.35 -1.35 12.99
N THR A 132 4.05 -2.33 12.43
CA THR A 132 4.94 -3.24 13.17
C THR A 132 6.16 -2.52 13.77
N ILE A 133 6.79 -1.64 13.00
CA ILE A 133 7.99 -0.90 13.42
C ILE A 133 7.64 0.17 14.45
N LEU A 134 6.62 0.99 14.18
CA LEU A 134 6.32 2.16 15.01
C LEU A 134 5.63 1.80 16.34
N THR A 135 5.03 0.61 16.43
CA THR A 135 4.52 0.04 17.69
C THR A 135 5.59 -0.70 18.49
N GLY A 136 6.79 -0.91 17.93
CA GLY A 136 7.88 -1.64 18.58
C GLY A 136 7.71 -3.17 18.56
N ASN A 137 6.84 -3.69 17.69
CA ASN A 137 6.65 -5.12 17.50
C ASN A 137 7.70 -5.74 16.55
N HIS A 138 8.39 -4.91 15.76
CA HIS A 138 9.51 -5.37 14.94
C HIS A 138 10.70 -5.75 15.85
N PRO A 139 11.28 -6.95 15.73
CA PRO A 139 12.29 -7.46 16.66
C PRO A 139 13.54 -6.56 16.74
N ASP A 140 13.96 -6.00 15.61
CA ASP A 140 15.16 -5.16 15.53
C ASP A 140 14.89 -3.66 15.72
N ALA A 141 13.62 -3.24 15.86
CA ALA A 141 13.31 -1.80 15.91
C ALA A 141 13.83 -1.14 17.20
N PRO A 142 14.52 0.01 17.09
CA PRO A 142 15.05 0.70 18.25
C PRO A 142 13.91 1.27 19.11
N ALA A 143 14.11 1.21 20.42
CA ALA A 143 13.13 1.71 21.37
C ALA A 143 12.83 3.20 21.13
N GLY A 144 11.55 3.55 21.11
CA GLY A 144 11.10 4.94 20.96
C GLY A 144 11.10 5.47 19.50
N ILE A 145 11.33 4.61 18.50
CA ILE A 145 11.28 4.99 17.08
C ILE A 145 9.98 5.72 16.70
N GLY A 146 8.83 5.29 17.24
CA GLY A 146 7.53 5.92 17.01
C GLY A 146 7.50 7.43 17.32
N ALA A 147 8.20 7.85 18.37
CA ALA A 147 8.29 9.25 18.78
C ALA A 147 9.30 10.07 17.95
N LYS A 148 10.25 9.40 17.28
CA LYS A 148 11.34 10.01 16.51
C LYS A 148 11.04 10.09 15.02
N ALA A 149 10.34 9.12 14.45
CA ALA A 149 9.95 9.09 13.04
C ALA A 149 9.27 10.41 12.63
N ARG A 150 9.77 11.05 11.57
CA ARG A 150 9.21 12.25 10.93
C ARG A 150 9.25 12.05 9.44
N LEU A 151 8.35 12.71 8.70
CA LEU A 151 8.44 12.68 7.25
C LEU A 151 9.76 13.34 6.78
N PRO A 152 10.37 12.85 5.68
CA PRO A 152 11.49 13.52 5.05
C PRO A 152 11.16 14.99 4.73
N GLN A 153 12.17 15.86 4.80
CA GLN A 153 11.98 17.29 4.51
C GLN A 153 11.54 17.51 3.06
N GLY A 154 10.80 18.60 2.82
CA GLY A 154 10.28 18.98 1.52
C GLY A 154 8.79 18.71 1.34
N HIS A 155 8.29 19.04 0.15
CA HIS A 155 6.91 18.75 -0.25
C HIS A 155 6.89 17.57 -1.21
N TRP A 156 5.91 16.71 -1.03
CA TRP A 156 5.83 15.44 -1.74
C TRP A 156 4.43 15.17 -2.28
N TYR A 157 4.34 14.41 -3.36
CA TYR A 157 3.08 13.79 -3.74
C TYR A 157 2.69 12.73 -2.70
N GLY A 158 1.44 12.74 -2.23
CA GLY A 158 0.98 11.90 -1.13
C GLY A 158 1.41 12.40 0.26
N GLU A 159 1.97 13.60 0.41
CA GLU A 159 2.40 14.16 1.70
C GLU A 159 1.26 14.23 2.73
N ARG A 160 0.02 14.47 2.28
CA ARG A 160 -1.15 14.45 3.17
C ARG A 160 -1.46 13.03 3.67
N ALA A 161 -1.43 12.06 2.75
CA ALA A 161 -1.60 10.65 3.10
C ALA A 161 -0.47 10.20 4.04
N ALA A 162 0.79 10.59 3.78
CA ALA A 162 1.94 10.25 4.62
C ALA A 162 1.76 10.71 6.08
N ARG A 163 1.22 11.91 6.30
CA ARG A 163 0.92 12.42 7.65
C ARG A 163 -0.15 11.59 8.36
N ASP A 164 -1.25 11.34 7.68
CA ASP A 164 -2.36 10.52 8.22
C ASP A 164 -1.87 9.10 8.54
N ILE A 165 -1.13 8.49 7.62
CA ILE A 165 -0.53 7.15 7.76
C ILE A 165 0.42 7.10 8.94
N LEU A 166 1.36 8.06 9.06
CA LEU A 166 2.32 8.06 10.16
C LEU A 166 1.63 8.20 11.53
N ASP A 167 0.57 9.00 11.62
CA ASP A 167 -0.23 9.15 12.85
C ASP A 167 -1.03 7.87 13.19
N LEU A 168 -1.60 7.21 12.19
CA LEU A 168 -2.27 5.92 12.36
C LEU A 168 -1.27 4.81 12.74
N ALA A 169 -0.10 4.78 12.11
CA ALA A 169 0.88 3.72 12.29
C ALA A 169 1.53 3.70 13.67
N ARG A 170 1.74 4.88 14.27
CA ARG A 170 2.15 4.99 15.68
C ARG A 170 1.17 4.33 16.67
N ARG A 171 -0.06 4.04 16.23
CA ARG A 171 -1.10 3.36 17.01
C ARG A 171 -1.33 1.92 16.53
N GLY A 172 -0.59 1.43 15.54
CA GLY A 172 -0.78 0.11 14.93
C GLY A 172 -2.10 -0.02 14.18
N ARG A 173 -2.53 1.05 13.49
CA ARG A 173 -3.86 1.13 12.84
C ARG A 173 -3.80 1.49 11.36
N ALA A 174 -2.63 1.71 10.78
CA ALA A 174 -2.53 2.18 9.41
C ALA A 174 -3.09 1.15 8.41
N HIS A 175 -2.76 -0.13 8.56
CA HIS A 175 -3.28 -1.20 7.71
C HIS A 175 -4.81 -1.33 7.85
N SER A 176 -5.33 -1.31 9.08
CA SER A 176 -6.77 -1.39 9.35
C SER A 176 -7.58 -0.19 8.83
N ALA A 177 -6.92 0.94 8.56
CA ALA A 177 -7.53 2.17 8.07
C ALA A 177 -7.38 2.36 6.55
N LEU A 178 -6.88 1.34 5.84
CA LEU A 178 -6.58 1.39 4.41
C LEU A 178 -7.75 1.90 3.56
N GLU A 179 -8.95 1.35 3.73
CA GLU A 179 -10.13 1.76 2.98
C GLU A 179 -10.42 3.26 3.18
N ALA A 180 -10.47 3.71 4.44
CA ALA A 180 -10.69 5.10 4.78
C ALA A 180 -9.60 6.03 4.20
N LEU A 181 -8.35 5.57 4.15
CA LEU A 181 -7.24 6.30 3.53
C LEU A 181 -7.45 6.43 2.01
N ILE A 182 -7.78 5.35 1.31
CA ILE A 182 -8.03 5.34 -0.13
C ILE A 182 -9.24 6.21 -0.46
N THR A 183 -10.35 6.08 0.28
CA THR A 183 -11.55 6.91 0.09
C THR A 183 -11.30 8.39 0.36
N LYS A 184 -10.30 8.76 1.18
CA LYS A 184 -10.01 10.17 1.49
C LYS A 184 -8.97 10.79 0.55
N GLN A 185 -7.99 10.01 0.09
CA GLN A 185 -6.79 10.53 -0.56
C GLN A 185 -6.56 9.97 -1.98
N GLY A 186 -7.19 8.83 -2.33
CA GLY A 186 -6.91 8.08 -3.55
C GLY A 186 -5.72 7.12 -3.41
N SER A 187 -5.75 6.00 -4.13
CA SER A 187 -4.76 4.91 -4.01
C SER A 187 -3.32 5.33 -4.32
N HIS A 188 -3.09 6.09 -5.39
CA HIS A 188 -1.74 6.57 -5.73
C HIS A 188 -1.14 7.49 -4.67
N ALA A 189 -1.94 8.39 -4.10
CA ALA A 189 -1.48 9.26 -3.01
C ALA A 189 -1.21 8.45 -1.74
N VAL A 190 -1.99 7.41 -1.46
CA VAL A 190 -1.75 6.47 -0.35
C VAL A 190 -0.46 5.67 -0.57
N GLN A 191 -0.20 5.19 -1.79
CA GLN A 191 1.04 4.47 -2.12
C GLN A 191 2.27 5.34 -1.89
N SER A 192 2.29 6.54 -2.50
CA SER A 192 3.40 7.48 -2.30
C SER A 192 3.51 7.90 -0.83
N GLY A 193 2.39 8.18 -0.18
CA GLY A 193 2.36 8.57 1.23
C GLY A 193 2.91 7.51 2.18
N ALA A 194 2.57 6.24 1.96
CA ALA A 194 3.09 5.12 2.74
C ALA A 194 4.61 4.96 2.54
N ALA A 195 5.08 5.03 1.29
CA ALA A 195 6.50 4.97 0.98
C ALA A 195 7.30 6.12 1.62
N ILE A 196 6.78 7.36 1.59
CA ILE A 196 7.40 8.53 2.23
C ILE A 196 7.43 8.39 3.76
N ALA A 197 6.35 7.92 4.36
CA ALA A 197 6.29 7.67 5.81
C ALA A 197 7.32 6.59 6.22
N LEU A 198 7.52 5.57 5.38
CA LEU A 198 8.53 4.55 5.58
C LEU A 198 9.95 5.12 5.47
N SER A 199 10.24 5.96 4.48
CA SER A 199 11.54 6.65 4.36
C SER A 199 11.87 7.46 5.62
N GLY A 200 10.90 8.23 6.13
CA GLY A 200 11.05 8.99 7.37
C GLY A 200 11.25 8.12 8.62
N THR A 201 10.64 6.94 8.63
CA THR A 201 10.82 5.95 9.71
C THR A 201 12.21 5.34 9.66
N MET A 202 12.71 5.00 8.47
CA MET A 202 14.05 4.43 8.28
C MET A 202 15.17 5.43 8.55
N GLN A 203 14.98 6.70 8.20
CA GLN A 203 15.90 7.78 8.61
C GLN A 203 15.98 7.89 10.14
N ALA A 204 14.83 7.86 10.83
CA ALA A 204 14.82 7.91 12.29
C ALA A 204 15.42 6.65 12.93
N TRP A 205 15.27 5.48 12.32
CA TRP A 205 15.94 4.26 12.76
C TRP A 205 17.45 4.40 12.63
N ALA A 206 17.94 4.76 11.45
CA ALA A 206 19.34 5.03 11.15
C ALA A 206 19.97 5.99 12.17
N ASP A 207 19.30 7.11 12.45
CA ASP A 207 19.73 8.09 13.45
C ASP A 207 19.83 7.52 14.87
N LEU A 208 18.89 6.62 15.25
CA LEU A 208 18.86 6.02 16.59
C LEU A 208 19.97 4.99 16.80
N VAL A 209 20.36 4.27 15.75
CA VAL A 209 21.41 3.23 15.82
C VAL A 209 22.79 3.75 15.41
N GLY A 210 22.86 4.94 14.79
CA GLY A 210 24.11 5.54 14.33
C GLY A 210 24.67 4.88 13.06
N GLU A 211 23.82 4.31 12.22
CA GLU A 211 24.18 3.66 10.97
C GLU A 211 23.49 4.33 9.78
N PRO A 212 24.06 4.28 8.56
CA PRO A 212 23.37 4.79 7.37
C PRO A 212 22.18 3.90 6.99
N VAL A 213 21.22 4.49 6.27
CA VAL A 213 19.93 3.84 5.94
C VAL A 213 20.12 2.51 5.19
N ASP A 214 21.08 2.42 4.28
CA ASP A 214 21.40 1.20 3.51
C ASP A 214 21.88 0.01 4.37
N LYS A 215 22.32 0.28 5.60
CA LYS A 215 22.72 -0.76 6.58
C LYS A 215 21.58 -1.23 7.45
N VAL A 216 20.58 -0.37 7.65
CA VAL A 216 19.40 -0.67 8.47
C VAL A 216 18.29 -1.33 7.66
N THR A 217 18.11 -0.94 6.40
CA THR A 217 17.01 -1.46 5.57
C THR A 217 17.02 -2.99 5.38
N PRO A 218 18.16 -3.73 5.32
CA PRO A 218 18.11 -5.19 5.19
C PRO A 218 17.52 -5.94 6.39
N SER A 219 17.59 -5.38 7.60
CA SER A 219 16.95 -5.96 8.79
C SER A 219 15.50 -5.50 8.95
N ALA A 220 15.20 -4.24 8.60
CA ALA A 220 13.85 -3.69 8.73
C ALA A 220 12.83 -4.20 7.70
N PHE A 221 13.29 -4.79 6.58
CA PHE A 221 12.45 -5.24 5.46
C PHE A 221 12.37 -6.77 5.32
N GLN A 222 12.31 -7.51 6.43
CA GLN A 222 12.20 -8.98 6.42
C GLN A 222 10.74 -9.49 6.41
#